data_AF-A0A0L0F4S1-F1
#
_entry.id   AF-A0A0L0F4S1-F1
#
_cell.length_a   1.000
_cell.length_b   1.000
_cell.length_c   1.000
_cell.angle_alpha   90.00
_cell.angle_beta   90.00
_cell.angle_gamma   90.00
#
_symmetry.space_group_name_H-M   'P 1'
#
loop_
_entity.id
_entity.type
_entity.pdbx_description
1 polymer ?
#
loop_
_entity_poly.entity_id
_entity_poly.type
_entity_poly.pdbx_seq_one_letter_code
_entity_poly.pdbx_strand_id
1 'polypeptide(L)'
;MQHELSVIISKGSYLEVFTVGEDGLDAFLNVNIYGRIAILKLFRPLHEKKDLLLIVTENYQFCVVKYDEASKEIKTHATGDVRDRVGRPADAGILGLIDPLCRMIGLRMYNGVFKVIPVSKKGHFDTAYNVRLEEIGIIDIVFLHG
;
A
#
# COMPACT_ATOMS: atom_id res chain seq x y z
N MET A 1 -2.08 -25.10 10.45
CA MET A 1 -2.74 -23.79 10.31
C MET A 1 -3.25 -23.71 8.89
N GLN A 2 -4.57 -23.69 8.69
CA GLN A 2 -5.16 -23.51 7.37
C GLN A 2 -4.66 -22.17 6.80
N HIS A 3 -4.11 -22.20 5.59
CA HIS A 3 -3.85 -20.98 4.84
C HIS A 3 -5.21 -20.41 4.44
N GLU A 4 -5.65 -19.39 5.18
CA GLU A 4 -6.89 -18.68 4.90
C GLU A 4 -6.63 -17.70 3.74
N LEU A 5 -7.32 -17.89 2.63
CA LEU A 5 -7.30 -16.97 1.51
C LEU A 5 -8.26 -15.83 1.81
N SER A 6 -7.76 -14.59 1.72
CA SER A 6 -8.57 -13.40 1.95
C SER A 6 -8.74 -12.57 0.68
N VAL A 7 -9.91 -11.95 0.54
CA VAL A 7 -10.20 -10.95 -0.49
C VAL A 7 -10.42 -9.61 0.19
N ILE A 8 -9.76 -8.57 -0.32
CA ILE A 8 -9.85 -7.20 0.21
C ILE A 8 -10.39 -6.30 -0.89
N ILE A 9 -11.45 -5.57 -0.60
CA ILE A 9 -12.12 -4.68 -1.55
C ILE A 9 -12.12 -3.26 -1.00
N SER A 10 -11.62 -2.31 -1.79
CA SER A 10 -11.79 -0.87 -1.53
C SER A 10 -12.97 -0.31 -2.33
N LYS A 11 -13.89 0.37 -1.64
CA LYS A 11 -15.04 1.09 -2.21
C LYS A 11 -14.93 2.57 -1.85
N GLY A 12 -14.16 3.32 -2.62
CA GLY A 12 -13.89 4.74 -2.35
C GLY A 12 -13.12 4.92 -1.04
N SER A 13 -13.81 5.26 0.05
CA SER A 13 -13.22 5.45 1.38
C SER A 13 -13.50 4.29 2.35
N TYR A 14 -14.04 3.18 1.85
CA TYR A 14 -14.43 2.02 2.64
C TYR A 14 -13.63 0.78 2.26
N LEU A 15 -13.24 -0.03 3.24
CA LEU A 15 -12.53 -1.28 3.07
C LEU A 15 -13.39 -2.43 3.58
N GLU A 16 -13.57 -3.46 2.77
CA GLU A 16 -14.22 -4.72 3.15
C GLU A 16 -13.22 -5.86 3.03
N VAL A 17 -13.18 -6.74 4.03
CA VAL A 17 -12.31 -7.91 4.07
C VAL A 17 -13.16 -9.17 4.22
N PHE A 18 -12.89 -10.11 3.34
CA PHE A 18 -13.59 -11.38 3.23
C PHE A 18 -12.62 -12.55 3.38
N THR A 19 -13.11 -13.64 3.93
CA THR A 19 -12.48 -14.96 3.82
C THR A 19 -13.13 -15.71 2.66
N VAL A 20 -12.32 -16.45 1.90
CA VAL A 20 -12.81 -17.33 0.84
C VAL A 20 -13.17 -18.69 1.44
N GLY A 21 -14.46 -19.01 1.48
CA GLY A 21 -15.01 -20.31 1.86
C GLY A 21 -15.42 -21.14 0.64
N GLU A 22 -15.95 -22.34 0.88
CA GLU A 22 -16.44 -23.23 -0.18
C GLU A 22 -17.67 -22.66 -0.90
N ASP A 23 -18.56 -21.99 -0.17
CA ASP A 23 -19.82 -21.43 -0.67
C ASP A 23 -19.71 -19.98 -1.17
N GLY A 24 -18.54 -19.34 -1.02
CA GLY A 24 -18.32 -17.98 -1.47
C GLY A 24 -17.44 -17.13 -0.55
N LEU A 25 -17.83 -15.86 -0.38
CA LEU A 25 -17.09 -14.86 0.39
C LEU A 25 -17.81 -14.55 1.70
N ASP A 26 -17.13 -14.83 2.82
CA ASP A 26 -17.62 -14.50 4.16
C ASP A 26 -16.97 -13.21 4.64
N ALA A 27 -17.76 -12.14 4.70
CA ALA A 27 -17.30 -10.85 5.21
C ALA A 27 -17.01 -10.94 6.72
N PHE A 28 -15.81 -10.58 7.15
CA PHE A 28 -15.44 -10.62 8.58
C PHE A 28 -14.95 -9.28 9.13
N LEU A 29 -14.60 -8.32 8.29
CA LEU A 29 -14.15 -7.01 8.73
C LEU A 29 -14.50 -5.90 7.74
N ASN A 30 -14.95 -4.77 8.27
CA ASN A 30 -15.21 -3.56 7.51
C ASN A 30 -14.60 -2.34 8.20
N VAL A 31 -13.92 -1.47 7.44
CA VAL A 31 -13.21 -0.31 7.99
C VAL A 31 -13.43 0.94 7.13
N ASN A 32 -13.72 2.06 7.78
CA ASN A 32 -13.71 3.37 7.13
C ASN A 32 -12.29 3.95 7.11
N ILE A 33 -11.87 4.46 5.96
CA ILE A 33 -10.63 5.19 5.77
C ILE A 33 -10.96 6.67 5.64
N TYR A 34 -10.22 7.53 6.34
CA TYR A 34 -10.39 8.99 6.27
C TYR A 34 -9.72 9.58 5.02
N GLY A 35 -10.26 9.21 3.87
CA GLY A 35 -9.78 9.61 2.55
C GLY A 35 -10.16 8.56 1.51
N ARG A 36 -10.29 8.99 0.25
CA ARG A 36 -10.53 8.07 -0.86
C ARG A 36 -9.26 7.28 -1.14
N ILE A 37 -9.38 5.96 -1.16
CA ILE A 37 -8.26 5.02 -1.38
C ILE A 37 -7.84 5.11 -2.84
N ALA A 38 -6.57 5.46 -3.08
CA ALA A 38 -5.95 5.51 -4.39
C ALA A 38 -5.09 4.26 -4.66
N ILE A 39 -4.41 3.76 -3.64
CA ILE A 39 -3.57 2.55 -3.72
C ILE A 39 -3.99 1.58 -2.61
N LEU A 40 -4.17 0.32 -2.98
CA LEU A 40 -4.39 -0.80 -2.08
C LEU A 40 -3.49 -1.97 -2.52
N LYS A 41 -2.48 -2.31 -1.71
CA LYS A 41 -1.52 -3.38 -2.04
C LYS A 41 -1.16 -4.22 -0.82
N LEU A 42 -1.21 -5.53 -0.98
CA LEU A 42 -0.69 -6.48 0.00
C LEU A 42 0.79 -6.78 -0.26
N PHE A 43 1.55 -6.98 0.82
CA PHE A 43 2.94 -7.42 0.76
C PHE A 43 3.36 -8.07 2.07
N ARG A 44 4.40 -8.90 2.03
CA ARG A 44 4.93 -9.58 3.21
C ARG A 44 6.41 -9.26 3.39
N PRO A 45 6.77 -8.34 4.31
CA PRO A 45 8.15 -8.12 4.67
C PRO A 45 8.85 -9.41 5.12
N LEU A 46 10.17 -9.42 5.01
CA LEU A 46 10.97 -10.52 5.50
C LEU A 46 10.69 -10.75 6.99
N HIS A 47 10.46 -12.01 7.37
CA HIS A 47 10.12 -12.45 8.74
C HIS A 47 8.69 -12.17 9.23
N GLU A 48 7.84 -11.54 8.43
CA GLU A 48 6.41 -11.44 8.76
C GLU A 48 5.67 -12.74 8.44
N LYS A 49 4.75 -13.13 9.34
CA LYS A 49 3.94 -14.36 9.16
C LYS A 49 2.70 -14.11 8.30
N LYS A 50 2.22 -12.87 8.30
CA LYS A 50 1.02 -12.43 7.59
C LYS A 50 1.34 -11.24 6.70
N ASP A 51 0.48 -11.01 5.71
CA ASP A 51 0.61 -9.86 4.85
C ASP A 51 0.26 -8.57 5.59
N LEU A 52 0.99 -7.51 5.25
CA LEU A 52 0.66 -6.14 5.57
C LEU A 52 -0.10 -5.53 4.40
N LEU A 53 -0.97 -4.57 4.71
CA LEU A 53 -1.74 -3.84 3.71
C LEU A 53 -1.24 -2.39 3.64
N LEU A 54 -0.71 -2.02 2.48
CA LEU A 54 -0.42 -0.63 2.13
C LEU A 54 -1.71 0.04 1.62
N ILE A 55 -2.04 1.17 2.22
CA ILE A 55 -3.10 2.07 1.79
C ILE A 55 -2.48 3.44 1.52
N VAL A 56 -2.75 4.00 0.34
CA VAL A 56 -2.45 5.41 0.05
C VAL A 56 -3.73 6.07 -0.43
N THR A 57 -4.03 7.25 0.08
CA THR A 57 -5.22 8.02 -0.25
C THR A 57 -4.95 9.09 -1.31
N GLU A 58 -5.99 9.59 -1.96
CA GLU A 58 -5.91 10.68 -2.95
C GLU A 58 -5.39 12.00 -2.34
N ASN A 59 -5.47 12.18 -1.02
CA ASN A 59 -4.88 13.32 -0.32
C ASN A 59 -3.43 13.05 0.18
N TYR A 60 -2.77 12.02 -0.34
CA TYR A 60 -1.36 11.68 -0.10
C TYR A 60 -1.02 11.24 1.34
N GLN A 61 -2.02 10.82 2.11
CA GLN A 61 -1.76 10.10 3.35
C GLN A 61 -1.47 8.65 2.99
N PHE A 62 -0.47 8.06 3.62
CA PHE A 62 -0.23 6.63 3.54
C PHE A 62 -0.32 6.00 4.93
N CYS A 63 -0.79 4.77 4.96
CA CYS A 63 -0.61 3.91 6.12
C CYS A 63 -0.31 2.48 5.69
N VAL A 64 0.44 1.79 6.54
CA VAL A 64 0.64 0.35 6.47
C VAL A 64 -0.05 -0.23 7.68
N VAL A 65 -0.92 -1.20 7.46
CA VAL A 65 -1.75 -1.78 8.51
C VAL A 65 -1.61 -3.29 8.56
N LYS A 66 -1.86 -3.87 9.74
CA LYS A 66 -1.86 -5.30 9.98
C LYS A 66 -3.17 -5.72 10.65
N TYR A 67 -3.65 -6.91 10.33
CA TYR A 67 -4.77 -7.51 11.04
C TYR A 67 -4.27 -8.19 12.32
N ASP A 68 -4.86 -7.84 13.46
CA ASP A 68 -4.61 -8.47 14.75
C ASP A 68 -5.74 -9.47 15.06
N GLU A 69 -5.41 -10.77 15.08
CA GLU A 69 -6.37 -11.84 15.37
C GLU A 69 -6.93 -11.76 16.79
N ALA A 70 -6.14 -11.28 17.77
CA ALA A 70 -6.55 -11.26 19.16
C ALA A 70 -7.64 -10.22 19.41
N SER A 71 -7.49 -9.03 18.84
CA SER A 71 -8.50 -7.97 18.92
C SER A 71 -9.52 -8.01 17.79
N LYS A 72 -9.28 -8.80 16.73
CA LYS A 72 -10.07 -8.83 15.49
C LYS A 72 -10.16 -7.45 14.81
N GLU A 73 -9.10 -6.66 14.91
CA GLU A 73 -9.05 -5.29 14.39
C GLU A 73 -7.85 -5.09 13.46
N ILE A 74 -7.95 -4.06 12.61
CA ILE A 74 -6.80 -3.56 11.87
C ILE A 74 -6.02 -2.57 12.75
N LYS A 75 -4.72 -2.82 12.92
CA LYS A 75 -3.81 -1.95 13.65
C LYS A 75 -2.85 -1.25 12.68
N THR A 76 -2.67 0.04 12.86
CA THR A 76 -1.67 0.81 12.13
C THR A 76 -0.27 0.38 12.53
N HIS A 77 0.52 -0.03 11.55
CA HIS A 77 1.92 -0.40 11.71
C HIS A 77 2.85 0.76 11.34
N ALA A 78 2.51 1.53 10.30
CA ALA A 78 3.17 2.79 9.95
C ALA A 78 2.18 3.75 9.31
N THR A 79 2.45 5.05 9.38
CA THR A 79 1.62 6.11 8.77
C THR A 79 2.46 7.34 8.46
N GLY A 80 2.01 8.16 7.51
CA GLY A 80 2.62 9.46 7.24
C GLY A 80 2.00 10.19 6.06
N ASP A 81 2.51 11.39 5.82
CA ASP A 81 2.18 12.21 4.65
C ASP A 81 3.33 12.12 3.64
N VAL A 82 3.02 11.67 2.43
CA VAL A 82 4.00 11.54 1.34
C VAL A 82 3.92 12.70 0.34
N ARG A 83 3.11 13.72 0.59
CA ARG A 83 2.98 14.88 -0.30
C ARG A 83 4.29 15.64 -0.44
N ASP A 84 4.64 16.01 -1.66
CA ASP A 84 5.69 16.98 -1.90
C ASP A 84 5.12 18.41 -1.89
N ARG A 85 5.92 19.36 -1.39
CA ARG A 85 5.54 20.78 -1.38
C ARG A 85 5.36 21.37 -2.77
N VAL A 86 6.07 20.81 -3.75
CA VAL A 86 6.10 21.26 -5.14
C VAL A 86 6.01 20.04 -6.05
N GLY A 87 5.40 20.20 -7.22
CA GLY A 87 5.28 19.14 -8.21
C GLY A 87 3.95 19.22 -8.95
N ARG A 88 3.98 18.91 -10.25
CA ARG A 88 2.76 18.77 -11.04
C ARG A 88 2.21 17.35 -10.85
N PRO A 89 0.96 17.17 -10.37
CA PRO A 89 0.36 15.85 -10.25
C PRO A 89 0.44 15.08 -11.57
N ALA A 90 0.68 13.77 -11.47
CA ALA A 90 0.83 12.96 -12.66
C ALA A 90 -0.51 12.74 -13.37
N ASP A 91 -0.52 12.89 -14.69
CA ASP A 91 -1.76 12.88 -15.48
C ASP A 91 -2.45 11.50 -15.43
N ALA A 92 -1.68 10.42 -15.31
CA ALA A 92 -2.17 9.04 -15.15
C ALA A 92 -2.49 8.65 -13.69
N GLY A 93 -2.57 9.62 -12.77
CA GLY A 93 -2.93 9.39 -11.37
C GLY A 93 -1.78 8.91 -10.47
N ILE A 94 -2.13 8.45 -9.27
CA ILE A 94 -1.19 7.96 -8.26
C ILE A 94 -0.91 6.48 -8.52
N LEU A 95 0.35 6.11 -8.73
CA LEU A 95 0.79 4.72 -8.82
C LEU A 95 1.58 4.32 -7.57
N GLY A 96 1.29 3.12 -7.05
CA GLY A 96 1.94 2.56 -5.87
C GLY A 96 2.45 1.16 -6.13
N LEU A 97 3.72 0.96 -5.82
CA LEU A 97 4.52 -0.19 -6.21
C LEU A 97 5.23 -0.74 -4.99
N ILE A 98 5.35 -2.05 -4.91
CA ILE A 98 6.10 -2.72 -3.84
C ILE A 98 7.15 -3.58 -4.50
N ASP A 99 8.40 -3.41 -4.08
CA ASP A 99 9.50 -4.26 -4.51
C ASP A 99 9.19 -5.73 -4.17
N PRO A 100 9.38 -6.71 -5.07
CA PRO A 100 9.08 -8.12 -4.81
C PRO A 100 9.80 -8.70 -3.59
N LEU A 101 10.97 -8.17 -3.25
CA LEU A 101 11.75 -8.55 -2.06
C LEU A 101 11.41 -7.69 -0.82
N CYS A 102 10.37 -6.87 -0.91
CA CYS A 102 9.87 -5.97 0.14
C CYS A 102 10.95 -5.02 0.70
N ARG A 103 11.87 -4.55 -0.14
CA ARG A 103 12.96 -3.62 0.28
C ARG A 103 12.53 -2.16 0.23
N MET A 104 11.50 -1.83 -0.54
CA MET A 104 10.98 -0.47 -0.68
C MET A 104 9.56 -0.45 -1.24
N ILE A 105 8.89 0.66 -0.99
CA ILE A 105 7.66 1.07 -1.67
C ILE A 105 8.02 2.22 -2.61
N GLY A 106 7.59 2.11 -3.86
CA GLY A 106 7.71 3.15 -4.87
C GLY A 106 6.38 3.85 -5.11
N LEU A 107 6.38 5.17 -5.18
CA LEU A 107 5.20 5.99 -5.46
C LEU A 107 5.48 6.93 -6.63
N ARG A 108 4.64 6.90 -7.65
CA ARG A 108 4.61 7.93 -8.71
C ARG A 108 3.36 8.76 -8.53
N MET A 109 3.55 9.98 -8.04
CA MET A 109 2.47 10.92 -7.71
C MET A 109 2.55 12.21 -8.52
N TYR A 110 3.77 12.59 -8.90
CA TYR A 110 4.07 13.80 -9.66
C TYR A 110 4.89 13.45 -10.89
N ASN A 111 4.81 14.30 -11.91
CA ASN A 111 5.60 14.17 -13.13
C ASN A 111 7.11 14.40 -12.83
N GLY A 112 7.96 13.55 -13.41
CA GLY A 112 9.42 13.65 -13.28
C GLY A 112 9.98 13.25 -11.90
N VAL A 113 9.17 12.68 -11.01
CA VAL A 113 9.59 12.28 -9.66
C VAL A 113 9.09 10.87 -9.32
N PHE A 114 10.00 10.02 -8.87
CA PHE A 114 9.71 8.75 -8.23
C PHE A 114 10.04 8.84 -6.74
N LYS A 115 9.03 8.68 -5.88
CA LYS A 115 9.24 8.70 -4.43
C LYS A 115 9.48 7.29 -3.93
N VAL A 116 10.50 7.12 -3.09
CA VAL A 116 10.90 5.85 -2.51
C VAL A 116 10.72 5.92 -1.00
N ILE A 117 10.02 4.93 -0.44
CA ILE A 117 9.93 4.69 0.99
C ILE A 117 10.69 3.39 1.28
N PRO A 118 11.90 3.46 1.86
CA PRO A 118 12.68 2.26 2.15
C PRO A 118 12.02 1.43 3.25
N VAL A 119 12.11 0.11 3.11
CA VAL A 119 11.65 -0.85 4.11
C VAL A 119 12.87 -1.60 4.62
N SER A 120 13.19 -1.42 5.89
CA SER A 120 14.27 -2.12 6.55
C SER A 120 13.98 -3.63 6.64
N LYS A 121 15.03 -4.45 6.81
CA LYS A 121 14.90 -5.90 7.02
C LYS A 121 14.05 -6.29 8.24
N LYS A 122 13.83 -5.36 9.17
CA LYS A 122 12.99 -5.55 10.37
C LYS A 122 11.54 -5.12 10.15
N GLY A 123 11.16 -4.72 8.93
CA GLY A 123 9.80 -4.25 8.61
C GLY A 123 9.51 -2.82 9.09
N HIS A 124 10.54 -2.05 9.48
CA HIS A 124 10.41 -0.61 9.73
C HIS A 124 10.54 0.18 8.43
N PHE A 125 9.82 1.31 8.36
CA PHE A 125 9.83 2.23 7.24
C PHE A 125 10.76 3.39 7.54
N ASP A 126 11.73 3.62 6.67
CA ASP A 126 12.68 4.73 6.80
C ASP A 126 12.13 6.01 6.13
N THR A 127 12.85 7.12 6.31
CA THR A 127 12.48 8.40 5.70
C THR A 127 12.42 8.30 4.18
N ALA A 128 11.29 8.73 3.63
CA ALA A 128 11.07 8.75 2.19
C ALA A 128 11.96 9.80 1.49
N TYR A 129 12.39 9.50 0.27
CA TYR A 129 13.15 10.42 -0.57
C TYR A 129 12.68 10.36 -2.03
N ASN A 130 13.04 11.40 -2.79
CA ASN A 130 12.65 11.54 -4.18
C ASN A 130 13.83 11.24 -5.10
N VAL A 131 13.55 10.48 -6.15
CA VAL A 131 14.45 10.20 -7.27
C VAL A 131 13.90 10.91 -8.50
N ARG A 132 14.76 11.62 -9.21
CA ARG A 132 14.39 12.31 -10.45
C ARG A 132 14.18 11.29 -11.57
N LEU A 133 13.07 11.43 -12.29
CA LEU A 133 12.80 10.71 -13.54
C LEU A 133 12.94 11.72 -14.69
N GLU A 134 13.77 11.40 -15.67
CA GLU A 134 13.87 12.25 -16.88
C GLU A 134 12.63 12.12 -17.77
N GLU A 135 11.97 10.96 -17.77
CA GLU A 135 10.69 10.78 -18.45
C GLU A 135 9.56 11.36 -17.60
N ILE A 136 8.78 12.24 -18.24
CA ILE A 136 7.71 13.02 -17.61
C ILE A 136 6.35 12.39 -17.95
N GLY A 137 6.21 11.81 -19.16
CA GLY A 137 4.97 11.25 -19.69
C GLY A 137 4.77 9.77 -19.34
N ILE A 138 5.13 9.36 -18.13
CA ILE A 138 5.07 7.95 -17.74
C ILE A 138 3.62 7.51 -17.60
N ILE A 139 3.24 6.49 -18.36
CA ILE A 139 1.90 5.89 -18.32
C ILE A 139 1.79 4.90 -17.15
N ASP A 140 2.74 3.98 -17.04
CA ASP A 140 2.77 2.93 -16.01
C ASP A 140 4.21 2.54 -15.63
N ILE A 141 4.39 1.94 -14.45
CA ILE A 141 5.67 1.46 -13.91
C ILE A 141 5.41 0.12 -13.22
N VAL A 142 6.40 -0.77 -13.19
CA VAL A 142 6.36 -1.98 -12.34
C VAL A 142 7.76 -2.34 -11.85
N PHE A 143 7.87 -2.89 -10.64
CA PHE A 143 9.09 -3.56 -10.22
C PHE A 143 9.18 -4.95 -10.87
N LEU A 144 10.33 -5.27 -11.45
CA LEU A 144 10.56 -6.57 -12.07
C LEU A 144 10.93 -7.64 -11.04
N HIS A 145 10.59 -8.88 -11.32
CA HIS A 145 11.05 -10.06 -10.59
C HIS A 145 12.42 -10.52 -11.12
N GLY A 146 13.25 -11.09 -10.25
CA GLY A 146 14.58 -11.63 -10.59
C GLY A 146 15.07 -12.62 -9.54
#